data_AF-A0A4R1ZUK7-F1
#
_entry.id   AF-A0A4R1ZUK7-F1
#
_cell.length_a   1.000
_cell.length_b   1.000
_cell.length_c   1.000
_cell.angle_alpha   90.00
_cell.angle_beta   90.00
_cell.angle_gamma   90.00
#
_symmetry.space_group_name_H-M   'P 1'
#
loop_
_entity.id
_entity.type
_entity.pdbx_description
1 polymer ?
#
loop_
_entity_poly.entity_id
_entity_poly.type
_entity_poly.pdbx_seq_one_letter_code
_entity_poly.pdbx_strand_id
1 'polypeptide(L)'
;MADNERIIPVPQERLREVFGNVIELVSEHGSLDKFEIKAEFQLGPYVYAALQSPDMKKEQEVELFRVILTDNGEPQLETIEDDDEWELAAEAYDDLLFANDEMP
;
A
#
# COMPACT_ATOMS: atom_id res chain seq x y z
N MET A 1 -0.19 -32.31 6.67
CA MET A 1 0.96 -31.97 5.83
C MET A 1 0.66 -30.58 5.30
N ALA A 2 1.49 -29.61 5.69
CA ALA A 2 1.46 -28.19 5.34
C ALA A 2 0.15 -27.44 5.62
N ASP A 3 0.03 -26.92 6.84
CA ASP A 3 -0.69 -25.69 7.13
C ASP A 3 -0.29 -24.66 6.07
N ASN A 4 -1.20 -24.40 5.14
CA ASN A 4 -1.04 -23.35 4.14
C ASN A 4 -0.93 -22.06 4.94
N GLU A 5 0.29 -21.56 5.14
CA GLU A 5 0.58 -20.25 5.74
C GLU A 5 -0.17 -19.20 4.93
N ARG A 6 -1.44 -18.99 5.27
CA ARG A 6 -2.26 -17.90 4.75
C ARG A 6 -1.53 -16.66 5.24
N ILE A 7 -0.87 -15.97 4.30
CA ILE A 7 -0.17 -14.74 4.63
C ILE A 7 -1.25 -13.73 4.97
N ILE A 8 -1.45 -13.49 6.26
CA ILE A 8 -2.42 -12.53 6.76
C ILE A 8 -1.80 -11.14 6.58
N PRO A 9 -2.46 -10.22 5.87
CA PRO A 9 -1.99 -8.84 5.81
C PRO A 9 -2.10 -8.20 7.19
N VAL A 10 -1.00 -7.62 7.66
CA VAL A 10 -0.94 -6.93 8.95
C VAL A 10 -1.00 -5.43 8.68
N PRO A 11 -2.01 -4.69 9.19
CA PRO A 11 -2.07 -3.25 9.00
C PRO A 11 -0.82 -2.60 9.61
N GLN A 12 -0.27 -1.63 8.90
CA GLN A 12 0.89 -0.86 9.31
C GLN A 12 0.55 0.64 9.26
N GLU A 13 1.30 1.45 10.01
CA GLU A 13 1.15 2.91 10.02
C GLU A 13 2.48 3.63 9.75
N ARG A 14 3.46 2.93 9.17
CA ARG A 14 4.84 3.37 9.08
C ARG A 14 5.02 4.56 8.14
N LEU A 15 4.45 4.51 6.93
CA LEU A 15 4.40 5.68 6.05
C LEU A 15 3.62 6.82 6.69
N ARG A 16 2.57 6.50 7.44
CA ARG A 16 1.71 7.50 8.10
C ARG A 16 2.40 8.18 9.27
N GLU A 17 3.30 7.49 9.97
CA GLU A 17 4.16 8.04 11.01
C GLU A 17 5.30 8.90 10.42
N VAL A 18 5.83 8.54 9.25
CA VAL A 18 6.95 9.24 8.60
C VAL A 18 6.47 10.48 7.81
N PHE A 19 5.41 10.33 7.01
CA PHE A 19 4.93 11.35 6.08
C PHE A 19 3.59 11.98 6.50
N GLY A 20 2.82 11.33 7.38
CA GLY A 20 1.46 11.76 7.73
C GLY A 20 0.40 11.09 6.85
N ASN A 21 -0.81 11.67 6.83
CA ASN A 21 -1.94 11.11 6.06
C ASN A 21 -1.83 11.30 4.54
N VAL A 22 -0.95 12.20 4.09
CA VAL A 22 -0.73 12.54 2.69
C VAL A 22 0.77 12.54 2.43
N ILE A 23 1.20 11.82 1.40
CA ILE A 23 2.58 11.72 0.96
C ILE A 23 2.74 12.55 -0.31
N GLU A 24 3.80 13.34 -0.39
CA GLU A 24 4.21 14.02 -1.62
C GLU A 24 5.28 13.15 -2.30
N LEU A 25 4.92 12.51 -3.40
CA LEU A 25 5.80 11.61 -4.14
C LEU A 25 6.24 12.25 -5.43
N VAL A 26 7.51 12.02 -5.76
CA VAL A 26 8.03 12.36 -7.08
C VAL A 26 7.73 11.16 -7.97
N SER A 27 6.83 11.34 -8.92
CA SER A 27 6.57 10.34 -9.96
C SER A 27 7.79 10.18 -10.87
N GLU A 28 7.86 9.10 -11.64
CA GLU A 28 8.97 8.85 -12.57
C GLU A 28 9.18 9.97 -13.60
N HIS A 29 8.13 10.76 -13.85
CA HIS A 29 8.17 11.94 -14.71
C HIS A 29 8.78 13.19 -14.05
N GLY A 30 9.15 13.12 -12.77
CA GLY A 30 9.68 14.24 -12.00
C GLY A 30 8.61 15.21 -11.48
N SER A 31 7.33 14.84 -11.55
CA SER A 31 6.22 15.62 -11.00
C SER A 31 6.02 15.28 -9.53
N LEU A 32 5.82 16.31 -8.71
CA LEU A 32 5.43 16.14 -7.31
C LEU A 32 3.91 15.98 -7.23
N ASP A 33 3.48 14.75 -7.01
CA ASP A 33 2.08 14.37 -6.91
C ASP A 33 1.73 14.06 -5.45
N LYS A 34 0.54 14.50 -5.02
CA LYS A 34 0.06 14.28 -3.65
C LYS A 34 -0.80 13.04 -3.61
N PHE A 35 -0.42 12.09 -2.79
CA PHE A 35 -1.14 10.85 -2.58
C PHE A 35 -1.64 10.74 -1.15
N GLU A 36 -2.92 10.45 -0.97
CA GLU A 36 -3.52 10.16 0.33
C GLU A 36 -3.30 8.68 0.66
N ILE A 37 -2.78 8.38 1.86
CA ILE A 37 -2.63 7.00 2.32
C ILE A 37 -4.01 6.48 2.69
N LYS A 38 -4.52 5.49 1.95
CA LYS A 38 -5.79 4.83 2.25
C LYS A 38 -5.59 3.70 3.24
N ALA A 39 -4.58 2.87 2.97
CA ALA A 39 -4.15 1.81 3.88
C ALA A 39 -2.67 1.51 3.65
N GLU A 40 -2.03 0.96 4.66
CA GLU A 40 -0.71 0.36 4.55
C GLU A 40 -0.75 -0.98 5.28
N PHE A 41 -0.10 -1.98 4.72
CA PHE A 41 -0.06 -3.30 5.30
C PHE A 41 1.17 -4.08 4.90
N GLN A 42 1.61 -4.96 5.79
CA GLN A 42 2.66 -5.92 5.51
C GLN A 42 2.03 -7.24 5.10
N LEU A 43 2.41 -7.75 3.92
CA LEU A 43 2.02 -9.05 3.42
C LEU A 43 3.30 -9.89 3.23
N GLY A 44 3.54 -10.77 4.20
CA GLY A 44 4.70 -11.66 4.20
C GLY A 44 6.00 -10.87 4.44
N PRO A 45 7.00 -10.96 3.52
CA PRO A 45 8.24 -10.19 3.61
C PRO A 45 8.13 -8.79 3.01
N TYR A 46 7.01 -8.46 2.34
CA TYR A 46 6.82 -7.20 1.63
C TYR A 46 5.81 -6.31 2.36
N VAL A 47 5.99 -5.00 2.21
CA VAL A 47 5.07 -4.00 2.73
C VAL A 47 4.43 -3.33 1.53
N TYR A 48 3.12 -3.12 1.59
CA TYR A 48 2.32 -2.51 0.55
C TYR A 48 1.55 -1.32 1.12
N ALA A 49 1.27 -0.35 0.27
CA ALA A 49 0.49 0.84 0.59
C ALA A 49 -0.52 1.11 -0.52
N ALA A 50 -1.78 1.21 -0.13
CA ALA A 50 -2.85 1.69 -0.97
C ALA A 50 -2.86 3.22 -0.92
N LEU A 51 -2.56 3.84 -2.05
CA LEU A 51 -2.50 5.27 -2.23
C LEU A 51 -3.59 5.75 -3.16
N GLN A 52 -4.13 6.93 -2.88
CA GLN A 52 -5.15 7.55 -3.71
C GLN A 52 -4.75 8.98 -4.04
N SER A 53 -4.58 9.27 -5.32
CA SER A 53 -4.38 10.64 -5.80
C SER A 53 -5.71 11.40 -5.86
N PRO A 54 -5.70 12.75 -5.88
CA PRO A 54 -6.93 13.54 -6.03
C PRO A 54 -7.67 13.27 -7.35
N ASP A 55 -6.99 12.81 -8.41
CA ASP A 55 -7.65 12.39 -9.65
C ASP A 55 -8.29 11.01 -9.50
N MET A 56 -7.56 10.01 -8.96
CA MET A 56 -8.12 8.68 -8.65
C MET A 56 -9.30 8.76 -7.68
N LYS A 57 -9.29 9.71 -6.74
CA LYS A 57 -10.40 9.95 -5.81
C LYS A 57 -11.71 10.31 -6.52
N LYS A 58 -11.66 10.97 -7.69
CA LYS A 58 -12.86 11.28 -8.47
C LYS A 58 -13.46 10.03 -9.10
N GLU A 59 -12.61 9.06 -9.41
CA GLU A 59 -12.97 7.78 -10.03
C GLU A 59 -13.13 6.65 -8.99
N GLN A 60 -12.94 6.97 -7.71
CA GLN A 60 -12.92 6.04 -6.58
C GLN A 60 -11.87 4.92 -6.70
N GLU A 61 -10.79 5.20 -7.42
CA GLU A 61 -9.69 4.26 -7.63
C GLU A 61 -8.62 4.42 -6.53
N VAL A 62 -7.89 3.34 -6.30
CA VAL A 62 -6.71 3.31 -5.44
C VAL A 62 -5.62 2.55 -6.18
N GLU A 63 -4.38 2.94 -5.96
CA GLU A 63 -3.21 2.29 -6.55
C GLU A 63 -2.36 1.68 -5.44
N LEU A 64 -1.96 0.43 -5.64
CA LEU A 64 -1.15 -0.33 -4.70
C LEU A 64 0.32 -0.17 -5.07
N PHE A 65 1.09 0.27 -4.10
CA PHE A 65 2.53 0.43 -4.20
C PHE A 65 3.21 -0.45 -3.18
N ARG A 66 4.40 -0.94 -3.53
CA ARG A 66 5.27 -1.64 -2.60
C ARG A 66 6.17 -0.67 -1.87
N VAL A 67 6.20 -0.77 -0.55
CA VAL A 67 7.08 0.00 0.32
C VAL A 67 8.39 -0.76 0.48
N ILE A 68 9.47 -0.18 -0.02
CA ILE A 68 10.83 -0.68 0.15
C ILE A 68 11.62 0.23 1.08
N LEU A 69 12.48 -0.34 1.90
CA LEU A 69 13.41 0.44 2.72
C LEU A 69 14.70 0.63 1.95
N THR A 70 15.05 1.88 1.72
CA THR A 70 16.36 2.22 1.18
C THR A 70 17.45 2.03 2.23
N ASP A 71 18.70 1.97 1.78
CA ASP A 71 19.89 1.88 2.64
C ASP A 71 19.98 3.03 3.67
N ASN A 72 19.35 4.17 3.34
CA ASN A 72 19.27 5.36 4.19
C ASN A 72 18.18 5.25 5.29
N GLY A 73 17.42 4.15 5.32
CA GLY A 73 16.31 3.93 6.25
C GLY A 73 15.02 4.67 5.87
N GLU A 74 14.99 5.33 4.71
CA GLU A 74 13.84 6.05 4.21
C GLU A 74 12.93 5.09 3.41
N PRO A 75 11.64 4.99 3.76
CA PRO A 75 10.69 4.19 2.99
C PRO A 75 10.46 4.85 1.62
N GLN A 76 10.63 4.09 0.56
CA GLN A 76 10.29 4.44 -0.82
C GLN A 76 9.14 3.58 -1.33
N LEU A 77 8.42 4.12 -2.30
CA LEU A 77 7.29 3.47 -2.93
C LEU A 77 7.67 3.07 -4.35
N GLU A 78 7.43 1.82 -4.68
CA GLU A 78 7.71 1.21 -5.97
C GLU A 78 6.39 0.68 -6.56
N THR A 79 6.18 0.90 -7.85
CA THR A 79 5.03 0.36 -8.58
C THR A 79 5.16 -1.15 -8.71
N ILE A 80 4.08 -1.87 -8.49
CA ILE A 80 4.07 -3.32 -8.68
C ILE A 80 3.90 -3.61 -10.18
N GLU A 81 4.96 -4.03 -10.85
CA GLU A 81 4.93 -4.40 -12.28
C GLU A 81 4.51 -5.86 -12.51
N ASP A 82 4.58 -6.70 -11.49
CA ASP A 82 4.30 -8.12 -11.55
C ASP A 82 2.82 -8.39 -11.23
N ASP A 83 2.07 -8.92 -12.20
CA ASP A 83 0.62 -9.15 -12.08
C ASP A 83 0.29 -10.09 -10.91
N ASP A 84 1.06 -11.17 -10.70
CA ASP A 84 0.83 -12.11 -9.59
C ASP A 84 1.03 -11.42 -8.22
N GLU A 85 2.04 -10.56 -8.10
CA GLU A 85 2.27 -9.75 -6.88
C GLU A 85 1.13 -8.75 -6.66
N TRP A 86 0.65 -8.12 -7.74
CA TRP A 86 -0.46 -7.17 -7.67
C TRP A 86 -1.76 -7.84 -7.23
N GLU A 87 -2.09 -9.02 -7.78
CA GLU A 87 -3.26 -9.81 -7.39
C GLU A 87 -3.24 -10.14 -5.89
N LEU A 88 -2.09 -10.57 -5.36
CA LEU A 88 -1.91 -10.87 -3.94
C LEU A 88 -2.07 -9.62 -3.05
N ALA A 89 -1.48 -8.50 -3.45
CA ALA A 89 -1.62 -7.23 -2.73
C ALA A 89 -3.07 -6.73 -2.75
N ALA A 90 -3.78 -6.87 -3.88
CA ALA A 90 -5.18 -6.49 -4.01
C ALA A 90 -6.09 -7.36 -3.15
N GLU A 91 -5.91 -8.68 -3.16
CA GLU A 91 -6.65 -9.61 -2.28
C GLU A 91 -6.43 -9.27 -0.80
N ALA A 92 -5.18 -9.02 -0.42
CA ALA A 92 -4.82 -8.62 0.93
C ALA A 92 -5.44 -7.28 1.35
N TYR A 93 -5.49 -6.32 0.45
CA TYR A 93 -6.15 -5.04 0.69
C TYR A 93 -7.66 -5.19 0.87
N ASP A 94 -8.31 -6.04 0.07
CA ASP A 94 -9.75 -6.33 0.21
C ASP A 94 -10.06 -7.02 1.55
N ASP A 95 -9.26 -8.01 1.95
CA ASP A 95 -9.39 -8.70 3.26
C ASP A 95 -9.23 -7.70 4.43
N LEU A 96 -8.28 -6.75 4.32
CA LEU A 96 -8.11 -5.68 5.30
C LEU A 96 -9.25 -4.67 5.33
N LEU A 97 -9.73 -4.24 4.16
CA LEU A 97 -10.87 -3.34 4.07
C LEU A 97 -12.10 -3.99 4.68
N PHE A 98 -12.35 -5.26 4.38
CA PHE A 98 -13.47 -6.01 4.93
C PHE A 98 -13.34 -6.19 6.44
N ALA A 99 -12.15 -6.53 6.94
CA ALA A 99 -11.87 -6.62 8.37
C ALA A 99 -12.02 -5.27 9.10
N ASN A 100 -11.79 -4.15 8.42
CA ASN A 100 -11.99 -2.81 8.96
C ASN A 100 -13.44 -2.29 8.81
N ASP A 101 -14.21 -2.80 7.86
CA ASP A 101 -15.62 -2.46 7.60
C ASP A 101 -16.59 -3.20 8.56
N GLU A 102 -16.16 -4.29 9.22
CA GLU A 102 -16.92 -5.00 10.26
C GLU A 102 -17.08 -4.25 11.61
N MET A 103 -16.96 -2.91 11.64
CA MET A 103 -17.41 -2.11 12.79
C MET A 103 -18.84 -1.57 12.56
N PRO A 104 -19.79 -1.85 13.48
CA PRO A 104 -21.25 -1.76 13.31
C PRO A 104 -21.85 -0.35 13.19
#